data_AF-A0A259TDX3-F1
#
_entry.id   AF-A0A259TDX3-F1
#
_cell.length_a   1.000
_cell.length_b   1.000
_cell.length_c   1.000
_cell.angle_alpha   90.00
_cell.angle_beta   90.00
_cell.angle_gamma   90.00
#
_symmetry.space_group_name_H-M   'P 1'
#
loop_
_entity.id
_entity.type
_entity.pdbx_description
1 polymer ?
#
loop_
_entity_poly.entity_id
_entity_poly.type
_entity_poly.pdbx_seq_one_letter_code
_entity_poly.pdbx_strand_id
1 'polypeptide(L)'
;MLIYEYQPTIQTFSLLEPLLPGCVRERIKAIMDAAPEAMFFCKIEDLNPSIRVYLLEHDPVDDYTECHLLSCDRIGQDYEYLSLSVEQARSVERFAAQIPVISRS
;
A
#
# COMPACT_ATOMS: atom_id res chain seq x y z
N MET A 1 1.49 13.92 4.34
CA MET A 1 2.66 14.35 3.53
C MET A 1 3.06 13.19 2.63
N LEU A 2 3.28 13.42 1.34
CA LEU A 2 3.76 12.37 0.44
C LEU A 2 5.24 12.07 0.73
N ILE A 3 5.58 10.79 0.93
CA ILE A 3 6.96 10.34 1.14
C ILE A 3 7.57 9.82 -0.17
N TYR A 4 6.81 9.06 -0.95
CA TYR A 4 7.27 8.41 -2.18
C TYR A 4 6.08 8.07 -3.10
N GLU A 5 6.25 8.13 -4.42
CA GLU A 5 5.21 7.76 -5.40
C GLU A 5 5.80 7.43 -6.78
N TYR A 6 6.32 6.21 -6.99
CA TYR A 6 6.83 5.75 -8.30
C TYR A 6 6.93 4.21 -8.34
N GLN A 7 7.40 3.64 -9.46
CA GLN A 7 7.78 2.23 -9.55
C GLN A 7 8.99 1.96 -8.62
N PRO A 8 8.84 1.12 -7.60
CA PRO A 8 9.92 0.88 -6.66
C PRO A 8 10.97 -0.06 -7.24
N THR A 9 12.22 0.16 -6.88
CA THR A 9 13.29 -0.83 -7.02
C THR A 9 13.62 -1.40 -5.65
N ILE A 10 14.32 -2.53 -5.58
CA ILE A 10 14.80 -3.09 -4.30
C ILE A 10 15.65 -2.06 -3.54
N GLN A 11 16.46 -1.27 -4.24
CA GLN A 11 17.28 -0.20 -3.64
C GLN A 11 16.43 0.95 -3.09
N THR A 12 15.26 1.21 -3.67
CA THR A 12 14.32 2.22 -3.17
C THR A 12 13.87 1.89 -1.75
N PHE A 13 13.62 0.62 -1.42
CA PHE A 13 13.18 0.24 -0.08
C PHE A 13 14.27 0.29 0.97
N SER A 14 15.54 0.09 0.59
CA SER A 14 16.67 0.35 1.49
C SER A 14 16.76 1.82 1.91
N LEU A 15 16.41 2.75 1.02
CA LEU A 15 16.37 4.19 1.34
C LEU A 15 15.18 4.56 2.24
N LEU A 16 14.15 3.71 2.31
CA LEU A 16 12.97 3.88 3.15
C LEU A 16 13.11 3.24 4.54
N GLU A 17 14.26 2.63 4.85
CA GLU A 17 14.56 2.01 6.14
C GLU A 17 14.31 2.89 7.38
N PRO A 18 14.67 4.18 7.40
CA PRO A 18 14.38 5.01 8.58
C PRO A 18 12.90 5.41 8.67
N LEU A 19 12.10 5.20 7.62
CA LEU A 19 10.72 5.69 7.53
C LEU A 19 9.67 4.61 7.75
N LEU A 20 9.99 3.34 7.47
CA LEU A 20 9.06 2.23 7.64
C LEU A 20 9.57 1.24 8.70
N PRO A 21 8.70 0.70 9.57
CA PRO A 21 9.05 -0.40 10.46
C PRO A 21 9.59 -1.61 9.70
N GLY A 22 10.50 -2.39 10.32
CA GLY A 22 11.13 -3.55 9.69
C GLY A 22 10.13 -4.58 9.15
N CYS A 23 9.08 -4.89 9.92
CA CYS A 23 8.01 -5.81 9.53
C CYS A 23 7.26 -5.39 8.26
N VAL A 24 7.01 -4.09 8.08
CA VAL A 24 6.36 -3.54 6.87
C VAL A 24 7.27 -3.74 5.66
N ARG A 25 8.57 -3.50 5.82
CA ARG A 25 9.55 -3.70 4.73
C ARG A 25 9.66 -5.16 4.33
N GLU A 26 9.73 -6.07 5.31
CA GLU A 26 9.76 -7.51 5.06
C GLU A 26 8.49 -7.97 4.34
N ARG A 27 7.33 -7.43 4.71
CA ARG A 27 6.07 -7.74 4.04
C ARG A 27 6.05 -7.25 2.59
N ILE A 28 6.47 -6.02 2.33
CA ILE A 28 6.56 -5.47 0.97
C ILE A 28 7.48 -6.33 0.11
N LYS A 29 8.66 -6.68 0.65
CA LYS A 29 9.59 -7.58 -0.03
C LYS A 29 8.95 -8.94 -0.34
N ALA A 30 8.25 -9.54 0.61
CA ALA A 30 7.58 -10.81 0.41
C ALA A 30 6.48 -10.76 -0.67
N ILE A 31 5.78 -9.62 -0.82
CA ILE A 31 4.80 -9.41 -1.90
C ILE A 31 5.53 -9.37 -3.25
N MET A 32 6.57 -8.53 -3.36
CA MET A 32 7.33 -8.39 -4.61
C MET A 32 8.06 -9.68 -5.03
N ASP A 33 8.63 -10.41 -4.07
CA ASP A 33 9.33 -11.67 -4.32
C ASP A 33 8.36 -12.79 -4.76
N ALA A 34 7.06 -12.70 -4.42
CA ALA A 34 6.05 -13.69 -4.81
C ALA A 34 5.59 -13.55 -6.27
N ALA A 35 5.70 -12.35 -6.85
CA ALA A 35 5.32 -12.06 -8.23
C ALA A 35 6.47 -11.33 -8.97
N PRO A 36 7.58 -12.02 -9.26
CA PRO A 36 8.80 -11.41 -9.81
C PRO A 36 8.63 -10.83 -11.23
N GLU A 37 7.66 -11.33 -11.99
CA GLU A 37 7.35 -10.85 -13.35
C GLU A 37 6.33 -9.70 -13.35
N ALA A 38 5.69 -9.42 -12.21
CA ALA A 38 4.74 -8.33 -12.07
C ALA A 38 5.43 -6.97 -11.98
N MET A 39 4.74 -5.95 -12.49
CA MET A 39 5.14 -4.56 -12.32
C MET A 39 4.52 -3.99 -11.04
N PHE A 40 5.33 -3.30 -10.26
CA PHE A 40 4.88 -2.68 -9.01
C PHE A 40 4.86 -1.16 -9.11
N PHE A 41 3.85 -0.52 -8.51
CA PHE A 41 3.81 0.92 -8.29
C PHE A 41 3.55 1.19 -6.81
N CYS A 42 4.39 2.00 -6.18
CA CYS A 42 4.30 2.24 -4.74
C CYS A 42 4.06 3.71 -4.44
N LYS A 43 3.15 3.95 -3.50
CA LYS A 43 2.89 5.25 -2.91
C LYS A 43 2.97 5.14 -1.39
N ILE A 44 3.65 6.08 -0.74
CA ILE A 44 3.79 6.13 0.72
C ILE A 44 3.33 7.49 1.21
N GLU A 45 2.36 7.49 2.13
CA GLU A 45 1.79 8.68 2.74
C GLU A 45 2.03 8.69 4.26
N ASP A 46 2.56 9.80 4.74
CA ASP A 46 2.63 10.12 6.17
C ASP A 46 1.36 10.85 6.59
N LEU A 47 0.57 10.24 7.48
CA LEU A 47 -0.68 10.78 7.99
C LEU A 47 -0.61 11.19 9.47
N ASN A 48 0.55 11.02 10.13
CA ASN A 48 0.83 11.32 11.54
C ASN A 48 -0.35 11.15 12.52
N PRO A 49 -0.38 10.09 13.36
CA PRO A 49 0.76 9.26 13.75
C PRO A 49 1.03 8.06 12.83
N SER A 50 0.19 7.84 11.82
CA SER A 50 0.25 6.63 10.99
C SER A 50 0.92 6.88 9.64
N ILE A 51 1.49 5.83 9.07
CA ILE A 51 2.04 5.78 7.72
C ILE A 51 1.23 4.74 6.94
N ARG A 52 0.87 5.09 5.70
CA ARG A 52 0.21 4.19 4.77
C ARG A 52 1.12 3.91 3.58
N VAL A 53 1.23 2.65 3.23
CA VAL A 53 1.91 2.18 2.02
C VAL A 53 0.84 1.56 1.12
N TYR A 54 0.73 2.11 -0.07
CA TYR A 54 -0.06 1.55 -1.16
C TYR A 54 0.91 0.94 -2.16
N LEU A 55 0.69 -0.31 -2.52
CA LEU A 55 1.47 -1.02 -3.52
C LEU A 55 0.49 -1.64 -4.51
N LEU A 56 0.56 -1.19 -5.76
CA LEU A 56 -0.18 -1.79 -6.87
C LEU A 56 0.73 -2.81 -7.54
N GLU A 57 0.25 -4.05 -7.61
CA GLU A 57 0.85 -5.15 -8.34
C GLU A 57 0.07 -5.31 -9.64
N HIS A 58 0.74 -5.25 -10.79
CA HIS A 58 0.14 -5.48 -12.09
C HIS A 58 0.93 -6.51 -12.87
N ASP A 59 0.30 -7.64 -13.14
CA ASP A 59 0.85 -8.67 -14.00
C ASP A 59 0.22 -8.56 -15.40
N PRO A 60 1.00 -8.22 -16.44
CA PRO A 60 0.48 -8.10 -17.80
C PRO A 60 0.28 -9.46 -18.49
N VAL A 61 0.85 -10.55 -17.96
CA VAL A 61 0.73 -11.91 -18.52
C VAL A 61 -0.58 -12.54 -18.08
N ASP A 62 -0.87 -12.48 -16.78
CA ASP A 62 -2.10 -13.03 -16.19
C ASP A 62 -3.25 -12.02 -16.16
N ASP A 63 -3.03 -10.80 -16.67
CA ASP A 63 -3.99 -9.70 -16.81
C ASP A 63 -4.75 -9.38 -15.51
N TYR A 64 -4.00 -9.21 -14.41
CA TYR A 64 -4.57 -8.79 -13.13
C TYR A 64 -3.91 -7.52 -12.58
N THR A 65 -4.64 -6.87 -11.68
CA THR A 65 -4.10 -5.80 -10.84
C THR A 65 -4.62 -5.97 -9.42
N GLU A 66 -3.69 -6.10 -8.49
CA GLU A 66 -3.95 -6.25 -7.06
C GLU A 66 -3.47 -4.99 -6.32
N CYS A 67 -4.29 -4.54 -5.36
CA CYS A 67 -4.03 -3.38 -4.53
C CYS A 67 -3.68 -3.85 -3.12
N HIS A 68 -2.43 -3.65 -2.72
CA HIS A 68 -1.96 -3.91 -1.37
C HIS A 68 -1.94 -2.62 -0.56
N LEU A 69 -2.55 -2.67 0.63
CA LEU A 69 -2.53 -1.59 1.61
C LEU A 69 -1.87 -2.09 2.89
N LEU A 70 -0.81 -1.40 3.30
CA LEU A 70 -0.20 -1.55 4.63
C LEU A 70 -0.42 -0.27 5.41
N SER A 71 -0.88 -0.38 6.66
CA SER A 71 -1.03 0.75 7.58
C SER A 71 -0.27 0.45 8.86
N CYS A 72 0.62 1.33 9.27
CA CYS A 72 1.38 1.17 10.52
C CYS A 72 1.47 2.50 11.28
N ASP A 73 1.63 2.42 12.59
CA ASP A 73 1.92 3.60 13.41
C ASP A 73 3.43 3.83 13.51
N ARG A 74 3.83 5.10 13.66
CA ARG A 74 5.24 5.48 13.82
C ARG A 74 5.89 4.98 15.11
N ILE A 75 5.08 4.68 16.11
CA ILE A 75 5.53 4.30 17.46
C ILE A 75 5.48 2.78 17.64
N GLY A 76 4.52 2.11 16.99
CA GLY A 76 4.32 0.66 17.08
C GLY A 76 5.22 -0.14 16.14
N GLN A 77 5.30 -1.45 16.38
CA GLN A 77 5.92 -2.41 15.46
C GLN A 77 4.90 -3.27 14.72
N ASP A 78 3.61 -3.05 14.95
CA ASP A 78 2.55 -3.77 14.26
C ASP A 78 2.09 -3.00 13.02
N TYR A 79 1.50 -3.75 12.08
CA TYR A 79 0.88 -3.18 10.90
C TYR A 79 -0.38 -3.95 10.53
N GLU A 80 -1.33 -3.23 9.94
CA GLU A 80 -2.49 -3.81 9.30
C GLU A 80 -2.19 -4.05 7.83
N TYR A 81 -2.73 -5.14 7.28
CA TYR A 81 -2.58 -5.51 5.89
C TYR A 81 -3.93 -5.85 5.27
N LEU A 82 -4.18 -5.27 4.09
CA LEU A 82 -5.32 -5.60 3.25
C LEU A 82 -4.86 -5.75 1.80
N SER A 83 -5.44 -6.72 1.11
CA SER A 83 -5.26 -6.93 -0.33
C SER A 83 -6.64 -6.94 -0.97
N LEU A 84 -6.80 -6.22 -2.06
CA LEU A 84 -8.02 -6.19 -2.86
C LEU A 84 -7.65 -6.16 -4.33
N SER A 85 -8.39 -6.89 -5.16
CA SER A 85 -8.39 -6.63 -6.61
C SER A 85 -8.88 -5.20 -6.88
N VAL A 86 -8.50 -4.63 -8.02
CA VAL A 86 -9.00 -3.30 -8.45
C VAL A 86 -10.54 -3.27 -8.52
N GLU A 87 -11.19 -4.36 -8.91
CA GLU A 87 -12.65 -4.44 -8.95
C GLU A 87 -13.26 -4.35 -7.54
N GLN A 88 -12.69 -5.06 -6.57
CA GLN A 88 -13.12 -4.98 -5.17
C GLN A 88 -12.88 -3.58 -4.61
N ALA A 89 -11.72 -2.98 -4.84
CA ALA A 89 -11.40 -1.63 -4.39
C ALA A 89 -12.41 -0.59 -4.93
N ARG A 90 -12.71 -0.64 -6.23
CA ARG A 90 -13.75 0.21 -6.86
C ARG A 90 -15.15 -0.06 -6.33
N SER A 91 -15.46 -1.31 -5.99
CA SER A 91 -16.76 -1.66 -5.43
C SER A 91 -16.92 -1.13 -4.01
N VAL A 92 -15.87 -1.19 -3.18
CA VAL A 92 -15.83 -0.57 -1.86
C VAL A 92 -15.95 0.95 -1.97
N GLU A 93 -15.22 1.60 -2.88
CA GLU A 93 -15.32 3.05 -3.11
C GLU A 93 -16.76 3.46 -3.47
N ARG A 94 -17.37 2.78 -4.45
CA ARG A 94 -18.76 3.05 -4.88
C ARG A 94 -19.78 2.80 -3.76
N PHE A 95 -19.53 1.83 -2.90
CA PHE A 95 -20.40 1.55 -1.75
C PHE A 95 -20.23 2.61 -0.66
N ALA A 96 -19.00 2.97 -0.32
CA ALA A 96 -18.68 4.00 0.67
C ALA A 96 -19.26 5.37 0.28
N ALA A 97 -19.28 5.70 -1.02
CA ALA A 97 -19.87 6.94 -1.54
C ALA A 97 -21.38 7.07 -1.27
N GLN A 98 -22.09 5.99 -0.91
CA GLN A 98 -23.52 6.00 -0.57
C GLN A 98 -23.77 6.33 0.89
N ILE A 99 -22.73 6.32 1.75
CA ILE A 99 -22.86 6.67 3.16
C ILE A 99 -23.05 8.19 3.23
N PRO A 100 -24.17 8.69 3.78
CA PRO A 100 -24.37 10.13 3.94
C PRO A 100 -23.22 10.70 4.77
N VAL A 101 -22.56 11.75 4.28
CA VAL A 101 -21.56 12.48 5.06
C VAL A 101 -22.30 13.09 6.25
N ILE A 102 -22.19 12.46 7.42
CA ILE A 102 -22.59 13.09 8.67
C ILE A 102 -21.50 14.12 8.97
N SER A 103 -21.64 15.32 8.40
CA SER A 103 -20.83 16.46 8.80
C SER A 103 -21.04 16.69 10.28
N ARG A 104 -20.05 16.32 11.10
CA ARG A 104 -19.94 16.84 12.45
C ARG A 104 -19.46 18.28 12.31
N SER A 105 -20.42 19.21 12.37
CA SER A 105 -20.22 20.64 12.59
C SER A 105 -19.42 20.91 13.86
#